data_AF-A0A6M4P719-F1
#
_entry.id   AF-A0A6M4P719-F1
#
_cell.length_a   1.000
_cell.length_b   1.000
_cell.length_c   1.000
_cell.angle_alpha   90.00
_cell.angle_beta   90.00
_cell.angle_gamma   90.00
#
_symmetry.space_group_name_H-M   'P 1'
#
loop_
_entity.id
_entity.type
_entity.pdbx_description
1 polymer ?
#
loop_
_entity_poly.entity_id
_entity_poly.type
_entity_poly.pdbx_seq_one_letter_code
_entity_poly.pdbx_strand_id
1 'polypeptide(L)' 'MATIIVKRLVDLQAGDTLLSLDGRPYKTPLWVSDPLGPIAEGSPVQGVRVVNPNPNSDVEWVFYPSQVDGHTLEVER' A
#
# COMPACT_ATOMS: atom_id res chain seq x y z
N MET A 1 -15.54 -1.78 -9.05
CA MET A 1 -14.15 -1.30 -8.93
C MET A 1 -14.13 0.14 -9.37
N ALA A 2 -13.80 1.02 -8.44
CA ALA A 2 -13.64 2.44 -8.67
C ALA A 2 -12.18 2.82 -8.33
N THR A 3 -11.56 3.62 -9.19
CA THR A 3 -10.25 4.19 -8.89
C THR A 3 -10.44 5.44 -8.03
N ILE A 4 -9.73 5.48 -6.90
CA ILE A 4 -9.71 6.61 -5.97
C ILE A 4 -8.29 7.13 -5.78
N ILE A 5 -8.20 8.38 -5.34
CA ILE A 5 -6.94 9.01 -4.96
C ILE A 5 -6.82 9.02 -3.44
N VAL A 6 -5.75 8.42 -2.93
CA VAL A 6 -5.35 8.44 -1.52
C VAL A 6 -4.10 9.32 -1.38
N LYS A 7 -4.05 10.11 -0.29
CA LYS A 7 -2.90 10.99 0.01
C LYS A 7 -2.23 10.71 1.34
N ARG A 8 -2.78 9.81 2.14
CA ARG A 8 -2.22 9.40 3.43
C ARG A 8 -2.32 7.90 3.54
N LEU A 9 -1.27 7.28 4.07
CA LEU A 9 -1.19 5.83 4.18
C LEU A 9 -2.29 5.26 5.10
N VAL A 10 -2.78 6.03 6.06
CA VAL A 10 -3.87 5.65 6.97
C VAL A 10 -5.22 5.44 6.27
N ASP A 11 -5.41 6.00 5.07
CA ASP A 11 -6.66 5.89 4.32
C ASP A 11 -6.72 4.60 3.45
N LEU A 12 -5.61 3.84 3.39
CA LEU A 12 -5.54 2.54 2.74
C LEU A 12 -6.24 1.45 3.57
N GLN A 13 -6.87 0.53 2.88
CA GLN A 13 -7.64 -0.58 3.44
C GLN A 13 -7.16 -1.91 2.86
N ALA A 14 -7.29 -2.98 3.65
CA ALA A 14 -7.02 -4.33 3.14
C ALA A 14 -7.89 -4.63 1.89
N GLY A 15 -7.26 -5.21 0.88
CA GLY A 15 -7.88 -5.49 -0.43
C GLY A 15 -7.73 -4.38 -1.47
N ASP A 16 -7.28 -3.18 -1.08
CA ASP A 16 -6.94 -2.12 -2.03
C ASP A 16 -5.83 -2.55 -3.00
N THR A 17 -5.96 -2.17 -4.27
CA THR A 17 -4.91 -2.40 -5.27
C THR A 17 -4.21 -1.10 -5.64
N LEU A 18 -2.92 -0.98 -5.34
CA LEU A 18 -2.09 0.17 -5.67
C LEU A 18 -1.73 0.17 -7.15
N LEU A 19 -2.11 1.23 -7.85
CA LEU A 19 -1.93 1.38 -9.29
C LEU A 19 -0.75 2.28 -9.64
N SER A 20 -0.65 3.45 -9.00
CA SER A 20 0.43 4.41 -9.26
C SER A 20 0.74 5.30 -8.05
N LEU A 21 1.97 5.80 -7.97
CA LEU A 21 2.41 6.80 -6.99
C LEU A 21 2.94 8.02 -7.74
N ASP A 22 2.35 9.19 -7.48
CA ASP A 22 2.61 10.44 -8.20
C ASP A 22 2.56 10.29 -9.73
N GLY A 23 1.57 9.54 -10.21
CA GLY A 23 1.38 9.26 -11.63
C GLY A 23 2.41 8.30 -12.23
N ARG A 24 3.28 7.69 -11.41
CA ARG A 24 4.19 6.62 -11.84
C ARG A 24 3.54 5.26 -11.57
N PRO A 25 3.11 4.54 -12.61
CA PRO A 25 2.44 3.26 -12.43
C PRO A 25 3.40 2.20 -11.87
N TYR A 26 2.90 1.35 -10.97
CA TYR A 26 3.63 0.18 -10.54
C TYR A 26 3.72 -0.83 -11.68
N LYS A 27 4.90 -1.41 -11.91
CA LYS A 27 5.09 -2.45 -12.95
C LYS A 27 4.20 -3.67 -12.70
N THR A 28 3.99 -3.99 -11.44
CA THR A 28 3.01 -4.99 -11.00
C THR A 28 2.17 -4.31 -9.92
N PRO A 29 0.83 -4.27 -10.06
CA PRO A 29 -0.03 -3.74 -9.01
C PRO A 29 0.23 -4.45 -7.68
N LEU A 30 0.19 -3.72 -6.58
CA LEU A 30 0.39 -4.28 -5.24
C LEU A 30 -0.94 -4.31 -4.49
N TRP A 31 -1.19 -5.34 -3.70
CA TRP A 31 -2.39 -5.46 -2.88
C TRP A 31 -2.09 -5.15 -1.44
N VAL A 32 -2.92 -4.34 -0.80
CA VAL A 32 -2.84 -4.13 0.65
C VAL A 32 -3.29 -5.40 1.35
N SER A 33 -2.37 -6.07 2.05
CA SER A 33 -2.70 -7.21 2.90
C SER A 33 -3.22 -6.72 4.25
N ASP A 34 -2.49 -5.80 4.87
CA ASP A 34 -2.81 -5.24 6.18
C ASP A 34 -2.75 -3.71 6.13
N PRO A 35 -3.78 -3.02 6.68
CA PRO A 35 -3.80 -1.57 6.75
C PRO A 35 -2.74 -1.04 7.74
N LEU A 36 -2.67 0.28 7.89
CA LEU A 36 -1.63 0.93 8.68
C LEU A 36 -1.61 0.39 10.12
N GLY A 37 -0.49 -0.22 10.51
CA GLY A 37 -0.31 -0.79 11.84
C GLY A 37 1.17 -1.05 12.16
N PRO A 38 1.47 -1.56 13.37
CA PRO A 38 2.84 -1.93 13.73
C PRO A 38 3.43 -2.93 12.75
N ILE A 39 4.64 -2.67 12.25
CA ILE A 39 5.30 -3.57 11.29
C ILE A 39 5.72 -4.91 11.92
N ALA A 40 5.79 -4.98 13.24
CA ALA A 40 6.02 -6.19 14.01
C ALA A 40 5.39 -6.01 15.39
N GLU A 41 5.15 -7.12 16.09
CA GLU A 41 4.63 -7.09 17.47
C GLU A 41 5.55 -6.25 18.36
N GLY A 42 4.98 -5.26 19.06
CA GLY A 42 5.73 -4.34 19.91
C GLY A 42 6.54 -3.26 19.19
N SER A 43 6.53 -3.21 17.85
CA SER A 43 7.25 -2.18 17.10
C SER A 43 6.55 -0.82 17.20
N PRO A 44 7.28 0.28 17.49
CA PRO A 44 6.73 1.63 17.42
C PRO A 44 6.58 2.12 15.97
N VAL A 45 7.18 1.42 15.00
CA VAL A 45 7.16 1.79 13.59
C VAL A 45 5.87 1.27 12.95
N GLN A 46 5.12 2.18 12.32
CA GLN A 46 3.90 1.86 11.61
C GLN A 46 4.11 1.83 10.10
N GLY A 47 3.42 0.90 9.43
CA GLY A 47 3.43 0.78 7.97
C GLY A 47 2.21 0.01 7.46
N VAL A 48 1.98 0.09 6.16
CA VAL A 48 0.99 -0.71 5.43
C VAL A 48 1.70 -1.86 4.75
N ARG A 49 1.23 -3.09 4.97
CA ARG A 49 1.78 -4.28 4.33
C ARG A 49 1.13 -4.45 2.97
N VAL A 50 1.95 -4.63 1.95
CA VAL A 50 1.50 -4.85 0.58
C VAL A 50 2.20 -6.06 -0.02
N VAL A 51 1.45 -6.82 -0.81
CA VAL A 51 1.89 -8.06 -1.44
C VAL A 51 1.71 -7.99 -2.94
N ASN A 52 2.50 -8.77 -3.67
CA ASN A 52 2.24 -8.98 -5.08
C ASN A 52 1.04 -9.93 -5.23
N PRO A 53 0.08 -9.64 -6.11
CA PRO A 53 -1.05 -10.53 -6.40
C PRO A 53 -0.66 -11.87 -7.01
N ASN A 54 0.56 -11.99 -7.54
CA ASN A 54 1.07 -13.25 -8.07
C ASN A 54 1.33 -14.24 -6.93
N PRO A 55 0.63 -15.39 -6.88
CA PRO A 55 0.75 -16.37 -5.80
C PRO A 55 2.13 -17.04 -5.69
N ASN A 56 3.00 -16.86 -6.70
CA ASN A 56 4.38 -17.37 -6.67
C ASN A 56 5.39 -16.33 -6.18
N SER A 57 4.93 -15.16 -5.71
CA SER A 57 5.79 -14.10 -5.21
C SER A 57 5.77 -14.09 -3.69
N ASP A 58 6.84 -14.60 -3.08
CA ASP A 58 7.01 -14.59 -1.62
C ASP A 58 7.44 -13.21 -1.06
N VAL A 59 7.47 -12.18 -1.92
CA VAL A 59 7.95 -10.85 -1.55
C VAL A 59 6.82 -10.03 -0.95
N GLU A 60 6.93 -9.79 0.35
CA GLU A 60 6.13 -8.82 1.08
C GLU A 60 6.87 -7.48 1.17
N TRP A 61 6.15 -6.38 0.98
CA TRP A 61 6.67 -5.03 1.11
C TRP A 61 5.92 -4.27 2.20
N VAL A 62 6.59 -3.30 2.81
CA VAL A 62 5.98 -2.39 3.78
C VAL A 62 6.14 -0.96 3.28
N PHE A 63 5.03 -0.24 3.18
CA PHE A 63 5.03 1.18 2.90
C PHE A 63 4.97 1.95 4.22
N TYR A 64 5.76 3.01 4.32
CA TYR A 64 5.80 3.87 5.50
C TYR A 64 5.11 5.21 5.21
N PRO A 65 4.46 5.84 6.22
CA PRO A 65 3.87 7.17 6.05
C PRO A 65 4.84 8.19 5.45
N SER A 66 6.12 8.15 5.85
CA SER A 66 7.17 9.03 5.33
C SER A 66 7.46 8.90 3.82
N GLN A 67 6.97 7.84 3.16
CA GLN A 67 7.17 7.60 1.73
C GLN A 67 5.96 7.96 0.88
N VAL A 68 4.77 8.06 1.49
CA VAL A 68 3.50 8.16 0.75
C VAL A 68 2.64 9.33 1.22
N ASP A 69 2.75 9.75 2.48
CA ASP A 69 1.96 10.87 2.97
C ASP A 69 2.33 12.16 2.24
N GLY A 70 1.32 12.82 1.68
CA GLY A 70 1.50 14.01 0.83
C GLY A 70 1.71 13.70 -0.65
N HIS A 71 1.89 12.43 -1.02
CA HIS A 71 1.95 11.97 -2.41
C HIS A 71 0.58 11.55 -2.92
N THR A 72 0.40 11.49 -4.23
CA THR A 72 -0.84 11.04 -4.86
C THR A 72 -0.75 9.56 -5.18
N LEU A 73 -1.44 8.73 -4.40
CA LEU A 73 -1.54 7.29 -4.61
C LEU A 73 -2.87 6.95 -5.27
N GLU A 74 -2.81 6.37 -6.47
CA GLU A 74 -4.00 5.86 -7.16
C GLU A 74 -4.24 4.41 -6.72
N VAL A 75 -5.48 4.14 -6.33
CA VAL A 75 -5.88 2.86 -5.75
C VAL A 75 -7.20 2.40 -6.36
N GLU A 76 -7.32 1.11 -6.63
CA GLU A 76 -8.59 0.48 -7.01
C GLU A 76 -9.25 -0.15 -5.77
N ARG A 77 -10.55 0.15 -5.60
CA ARG A 77 -11.40 -0.34 -4.52
C ARG A 77 -12.78 -0.77 -5.04
#